data_AF-A0A9E2GI98-F1
#
_entry.id   AF-A0A9E2GI98-F1
#
_cell.length_a   1.000
_cell.length_b   1.000
_cell.length_c   1.000
_cell.angle_alpha   90.00
_cell.angle_beta   90.00
_cell.angle_gamma   90.00
#
_symmetry.space_group_name_H-M   'P 1'
#
loop_
_entity.id
_entity.type
_entity.pdbx_description
1 polymer ?
#
loop_
_entity_poly.entity_id
_entity_poly.type
_entity_poly.pdbx_seq_one_letter_code
_entity_poly.pdbx_strand_id
1 'polypeptide(L)' 'MDNIMVWAEKLGLEISEDKKMEVLNRIKRRSHDLKRVLTEQEFKEIVEQVKAGK' A
#
# COMPACT_ATOMS: atom_id res chain seq x y z
N MET A 1 2.16 7.17 -11.98
CA MET A 1 0.88 6.41 -11.95
C MET A 1 0.68 5.93 -10.53
N ASP A 2 -0.07 6.72 -9.77
CA ASP A 2 -0.27 6.56 -8.34
C ASP A 2 -1.40 5.55 -8.07
N ASN A 3 -1.14 4.28 -8.41
CA ASN A 3 -2.09 3.18 -8.23
C ASN A 3 -2.53 3.00 -6.77
N ILE A 4 -1.74 3.52 -5.83
CA ILE A 4 -1.98 3.47 -4.39
C ILE A 4 -3.19 4.30 -3.97
N MET A 5 -3.41 5.48 -4.58
CA MET A 5 -4.59 6.29 -4.27
C MET A 5 -5.85 5.59 -4.78
N VAL A 6 -5.78 5.05 -6.00
CA VAL A 6 -6.86 4.25 -6.59
C VAL A 6 -7.20 3.07 -5.69
N TRP A 7 -6.19 2.39 -5.13
CA TRP A 7 -6.42 1.21 -4.29
C TRP A 7 -6.91 1.56 -2.89
N ALA A 8 -6.40 2.65 -2.30
CA ALA A 8 -6.90 3.16 -1.03
C ALA A 8 -8.39 3.56 -1.14
N GLU A 9 -8.76 4.29 -2.21
CA GLU A 9 -10.15 4.66 -2.49
C GLU A 9 -11.02 3.43 -2.80
N LYS A 10 -10.54 2.52 -3.65
CA LYS A 10 -11.28 1.30 -4.04
C LYS A 10 -11.52 0.34 -2.88
N LEU A 11 -10.62 0.29 -1.90
CA LEU A 11 -10.75 -0.51 -0.69
C LEU A 11 -11.56 0.19 0.41
N GLY A 12 -11.95 1.46 0.21
CA GLY A 12 -12.66 2.24 1.22
C GLY A 12 -11.85 2.45 2.50
N LEU A 13 -10.52 2.47 2.38
CA LEU A 13 -9.62 2.61 3.53
C LEU A 13 -9.27 4.09 3.68
N GLU A 14 -9.77 4.72 4.74
CA GLU A 14 -9.28 6.03 5.20
C GLU A 14 -7.86 5.87 5.75
N ILE A 15 -6.89 5.91 4.84
CA ILE A 15 -5.46 5.90 5.16
C ILE A 15 -5.02 7.36 5.34
N SER A 16 -4.71 7.76 6.57
CA SER A 16 -4.08 9.05 6.88
C SER A 16 -2.78 9.22 6.08
N GLU A 17 -2.41 10.45 5.72
CA GLU A 17 -1.23 10.73 4.88
C GLU A 17 0.06 10.07 5.39
N ASP A 18 0.25 10.03 6.72
CA ASP A 18 1.37 9.36 7.39
C ASP A 18 1.43 7.85 7.05
N LYS A 19 0.31 7.13 7.22
CA LYS A 19 0.18 5.72 6.83
C LYS A 19 0.27 5.53 5.32
N LYS A 20 -0.18 6.51 4.53
CA LYS A 20 -0.12 6.49 3.07
C LYS A 20 1.32 6.47 2.59
N MET A 21 2.18 7.29 3.20
CA MET A 21 3.62 7.28 2.93
C MET A 21 4.27 5.95 3.36
N GLU A 22 3.90 5.40 4.51
CA GLU A 22 4.44 4.11 4.96
C GLU A 22 4.09 2.97 4.02
N VAL A 23 2.80 2.86 3.65
CA VAL A 23 2.29 1.89 2.66
C VAL A 23 3.01 2.07 1.33
N LEU A 24 3.14 3.31 0.84
CA LEU A 24 3.80 3.62 -0.43
C LEU A 24 5.29 3.26 -0.41
N ASN A 25 5.98 3.47 0.70
CA ASN A 25 7.39 3.11 0.86
C ASN A 25 7.58 1.59 0.88
N ARG A 26 6.70 0.86 1.59
CA ARG A 26 6.70 -0.62 1.65
C ARG A 26 6.43 -1.22 0.27
N ILE A 27 5.48 -0.64 -0.47
CA ILE A 27 5.14 -1.03 -1.85
C ILE A 27 6.27 -0.70 -2.80
N LYS A 28 6.87 0.49 -2.74
CA LYS A 28 8.02 0.84 -3.59
C LYS A 28 9.18 -0.14 -3.40
N ARG A 29 9.52 -0.47 -2.15
CA ARG A 29 10.57 -1.47 -1.87
C ARG A 29 10.22 -2.83 -2.46
N ARG A 30 9.02 -3.35 -2.19
CA ARG A 30 8.58 -4.63 -2.73
C ARG A 30 8.51 -4.64 -4.26
N SER A 31 7.95 -3.62 -4.90
CA SER A 31 7.87 -3.51 -6.36
C SER A 31 9.24 -3.44 -7.00
N HIS A 32 10.17 -2.69 -6.39
CA HIS A 32 11.53 -2.57 -6.91
C HIS A 32 12.31 -3.88 -6.78
N ASP A 33 12.14 -4.59 -5.66
CA ASP A 33 12.76 -5.89 -5.40
C ASP A 33 12.18 -7.00 -6.30
N LEU A 34 10.86 -7.07 -6.41
CA LEU A 34 10.15 -8.04 -7.25
C LEU A 34 10.17 -7.69 -8.74
N LYS A 35 10.66 -6.50 -9.12
CA LYS A 35 10.59 -5.91 -10.47
C LYS A 35 9.20 -5.98 -11.11
N ARG A 36 8.15 -6.00 -10.28
CA ARG A 36 6.75 -6.13 -10.71
C ARG A 36 5.87 -5.22 -9.87
N VAL A 37 4.69 -4.89 -10.38
CA VAL A 37 3.69 -4.14 -9.62
C VAL A 37 3.08 -5.08 -8.57
N LEU A 38 2.91 -4.62 -7.33
CA LEU A 38 2.11 -5.38 -6.34
C LEU A 38 0.69 -5.57 -6.86
N THR A 39 -0.02 -6.56 -6.32
CA THR A 39 -1.45 -6.84 -6.55
C THR A 39 -2.32 -6.24 -5.45
N GLU A 40 -3.61 -6.07 -5.73
CA GLU A 40 -4.58 -5.49 -4.76
C GLU A 40 -4.59 -6.27 -3.44
N GLN A 41 -4.35 -7.58 -3.51
CA GLN A 41 -4.26 -8.47 -2.36
C GLN A 41 -3.03 -8.16 -1.49
N GLU A 42 -1.85 -8.04 -2.10
CA GLU A 42 -0.63 -7.68 -1.35
C GLU A 42 -0.72 -6.26 -0.77
N PHE A 43 -1.37 -5.34 -1.47
CA PHE A 43 -1.63 -4.01 -0.93
C PHE A 43 -2.50 -4.05 0.31
N LYS A 44 -3.60 -4.81 0.25
CA LYS A 44 -4.50 -4.96 1.39
C LYS A 44 -3.74 -5.54 2.59
N GLU A 45 -2.91 -6.57 2.39
CA GLU A 45 -2.07 -7.12 3.46
C GLU A 45 -1.10 -6.08 4.04
N ILE A 46 -0.44 -5.27 3.19
CA ILE A 46 0.45 -4.20 3.64
C ILE A 46 -0.33 -3.17 4.47
N VAL A 47 -1.50 -2.73 4.00
CA VAL A 47 -2.32 -1.76 4.73
C VAL A 47 -2.82 -2.34 6.04
N GLU A 48 -3.22 -3.62 6.08
CA GLU A 48 -3.59 -4.30 7.32
C GLU A 48 -2.41 -4.40 8.30
N GLN A 49 -1.18 -4.68 7.82
CA GLN A 49 0.01 -4.67 8.69
C GLN A 49 0.32 -3.28 9.25
N VAL A 50 0.28 -2.25 8.41
CA VAL A 50 0.46 -0.85 8.81
C VAL A 50 -0.64 -0.42 9.79
N LYS A 51 -1.90 -0.83 9.56
CA LYS A 51 -3.01 -0.54 10.47
C LYS A 51 -2.89 -1.29 11.79
N ALA A 52 -2.37 -2.51 11.78
CA ALA A 52 -2.13 -3.33 12.96
C ALA A 52 -0.91 -2.88 13.79
N GLY A 53 -0.12 -1.90 13.31
CA GLY A 53 1.02 -1.34 14.04
C GLY A 53 2.21 -2.28 14.13
N LYS A 54 2.46 -3.10 13.10
CA LYS A 54 3.54 -4.10 13.06
C LYS A 54 4.55 -3.88 11.93
#